data_AF-A0A0Q6FKM6-F1
#
_entry.id   AF-A0A0Q6FKM6-F1
#
_cell.length_a   1.000
_cell.length_b   1.000
_cell.length_c   1.000
_cell.angle_alpha   90.00
_cell.angle_beta   90.00
_cell.angle_gamma   90.00
#
_symmetry.space_group_name_H-M   'P 1'
#
loop_
_entity.id
_entity.type
_entity.pdbx_description
1 polymer ?
#
loop_
_entity_poly.entity_id
_entity_poly.type
_entity_poly.pdbx_seq_one_letter_code
_entity_poly.pdbx_strand_id
1 'polypeptide(L)'
;MPTLTYEVDAAHSGYGVVVEVEAGRGARGNAEYRDLVRTSLILDAAFLVLAQPLAYRFKSGARQGTEHAYLSTVSLLEAVYASRRLKLPFDGVLLVGY
;
A
#
# COMPACT_ATOMS: atom_id res chain seq x y z
N MET A 1 -15.72 23.81 -3.93
CA MET A 1 -15.24 22.45 -4.28
C MET A 1 -15.09 21.70 -2.98
N PRO A 2 -15.73 20.52 -2.79
CA PRO A 2 -15.54 19.78 -1.55
C PRO A 2 -14.07 19.36 -1.48
N THR A 3 -13.39 19.73 -0.41
CA THR A 3 -12.05 19.26 -0.10
C THR A 3 -12.20 17.77 0.24
N LEU A 4 -11.84 16.87 -0.68
CA LEU A 4 -11.73 15.46 -0.31
C LEU A 4 -10.55 15.35 0.65
N THR A 5 -10.87 15.22 1.94
CA THR A 5 -9.91 14.78 2.94
C THR A 5 -9.72 13.29 2.72
N TYR A 6 -8.76 12.94 1.86
CA TYR A 6 -8.31 11.55 1.76
C TYR A 6 -7.51 11.24 3.02
N GLU A 7 -7.89 10.19 3.76
CA GLU A 7 -7.07 9.63 4.85
C GLU A 7 -5.93 8.81 4.23
N VAL A 8 -4.97 9.52 3.62
CA VAL A 8 -3.76 8.98 2.99
C VAL A 8 -2.56 9.71 3.58
N ASP A 9 -1.39 9.08 3.60
CA ASP A 9 -0.21 9.70 4.21
C ASP A 9 0.29 10.93 3.43
N ALA A 10 0.24 10.88 2.09
CA ALA A 10 0.47 12.05 1.25
C ALA A 10 -0.21 11.94 -0.13
N ALA A 11 -0.46 13.08 -0.76
CA ALA A 11 -0.99 13.14 -2.12
C ALA A 11 -0.47 14.34 -2.90
N HIS A 12 -0.37 14.19 -4.22
CA HIS A 12 -0.08 15.26 -5.17
C HIS A 12 -1.16 15.30 -6.26
N SER A 13 -2.18 16.14 -6.05
CA SER A 13 -3.36 16.22 -6.93
C SER A 13 -3.03 16.56 -8.38
N GLY A 14 -2.04 17.43 -8.64
CA GLY A 14 -1.66 17.82 -10.01
C GLY A 14 -1.12 16.68 -10.88
N TYR A 15 -0.67 15.58 -10.26
CA TYR A 15 -0.17 14.39 -10.94
C TYR A 15 -0.98 13.13 -10.60
N GLY A 16 -2.04 13.26 -9.80
CA GLY A 16 -2.83 12.12 -9.32
C GLY A 16 -2.04 11.08 -8.54
N VAL A 17 -1.00 11.48 -7.81
CA VAL A 17 -0.15 10.55 -7.04
C VAL A 17 -0.62 10.48 -5.59
N VAL A 18 -0.80 9.27 -5.07
CA VAL A 18 -1.04 9.00 -3.66
C VAL A 18 0.13 8.18 -3.10
N VAL A 19 0.55 8.48 -1.87
CA VAL A 19 1.63 7.80 -1.18
C VAL A 19 1.12 7.27 0.15
N GLU A 20 1.38 6.00 0.43
CA GLU A 20 1.09 5.34 1.70
C GLU A 20 2.38 4.69 2.24
N VAL A 21 2.69 4.95 3.51
CA VAL A 21 3.93 4.58 4.17
C VAL A 21 3.62 3.72 5.39
N GLU A 22 3.96 2.44 5.32
CA GLU A 22 3.62 1.50 6.38
C GLU A 22 4.74 1.36 7.41
N ALA A 23 4.49 1.85 8.63
CA ALA A 23 5.42 1.69 9.75
C ALA A 23 5.23 0.35 10.48
N GLY A 24 5.58 -0.78 9.84
CA GLY A 24 5.84 -2.10 10.46
C GLY A 24 4.69 -2.82 11.21
N ARG A 25 3.82 -2.11 11.91
CA ARG A 25 2.69 -2.65 12.67
C ARG A 25 1.50 -3.01 11.78
N GLY A 26 1.40 -2.41 10.58
CA GLY A 26 0.31 -2.63 9.63
C GLY A 26 0.41 -3.93 8.83
N ALA A 27 1.61 -4.50 8.70
CA ALA A 27 1.83 -5.75 7.96
C ALA A 27 1.02 -6.93 8.56
N ARG A 28 0.84 -6.96 9.89
CA ARG A 28 -0.03 -7.95 10.57
C ARG A 28 -1.53 -7.81 10.29
N GLY A 29 -1.97 -6.72 9.66
CA GLY A 29 -3.37 -6.33 9.51
C GLY A 29 -3.85 -6.19 8.07
N ASN A 30 -3.13 -6.75 7.09
CA ASN A 30 -3.38 -6.55 5.66
C ASN A 30 -3.44 -5.07 5.27
N ALA A 31 -2.59 -4.24 5.88
CA ALA A 31 -2.65 -2.80 5.66
C ALA A 31 -2.40 -2.45 4.19
N GLU A 32 -1.41 -3.08 3.57
CA GLU A 32 -1.09 -2.94 2.16
C GLU A 32 -2.28 -3.27 1.24
N TYR A 33 -3.11 -4.24 1.62
CA TYR A 33 -4.33 -4.58 0.87
C TYR A 33 -5.39 -3.50 1.03
N ARG A 34 -5.60 -2.99 2.25
CA ARG A 34 -6.57 -1.92 2.49
C ARG A 34 -6.16 -0.65 1.77
N ASP A 35 -4.89 -0.31 1.76
CA ASP A 35 -4.36 0.91 1.12
C ASP A 35 -4.52 0.81 -0.40
N LEU A 36 -4.20 -0.36 -0.98
CA LEU A 36 -4.43 -0.64 -2.39
C LEU A 36 -5.90 -0.48 -2.78
N VAL A 37 -6.82 -1.09 -2.02
CA VAL A 37 -8.26 -1.02 -2.31
C VAL A 37 -8.82 0.37 -2.04
N ARG A 38 -8.48 1.01 -0.91
CA ARG A 38 -8.98 2.34 -0.56
C ARG A 38 -8.52 3.38 -1.57
N THR A 39 -7.25 3.38 -1.93
CA THR A 39 -6.70 4.33 -2.91
C THR A 39 -7.34 4.11 -4.28
N SER A 40 -7.73 2.87 -4.63
CA SER A 40 -8.42 2.58 -5.90
C SER A 40 -9.81 3.23 -6.00
N LEU A 41 -10.38 3.68 -4.88
CA LEU A 41 -11.67 4.36 -4.84
C LEU A 41 -11.54 5.88 -4.91
N ILE A 42 -10.31 6.41 -4.88
CA ILE A 42 -10.03 7.84 -4.99
C ILE A 42 -10.12 8.25 -6.46
N LEU A 43 -11.10 9.10 -6.80
CA LEU A 43 -11.40 9.50 -8.17
C LEU A 43 -10.18 10.02 -8.95
N ASP A 44 -9.33 10.81 -8.29
CA ASP A 44 -8.20 11.48 -8.91
C ASP A 44 -6.85 10.76 -8.65
N ALA A 45 -6.87 9.52 -8.14
CA ALA A 45 -5.65 8.74 -7.92
C ALA A 45 -5.29 7.92 -9.17
N ALA A 46 -4.39 8.47 -9.98
CA ALA A 46 -3.83 7.78 -11.15
C ALA A 46 -2.66 6.85 -10.77
N PHE A 47 -1.88 7.23 -9.76
CA PHE A 47 -0.70 6.47 -9.31
C PHE A 47 -0.75 6.24 -7.80
N LEU A 48 -0.37 5.04 -7.38
CA LEU A 48 -0.17 4.70 -5.98
C LEU A 48 1.31 4.36 -5.72
N VAL A 49 1.88 4.98 -4.69
CA VAL A 49 3.20 4.64 -4.15
C VAL A 49 3.00 3.96 -2.79
N LEU A 50 3.47 2.73 -2.66
CA LEU A 50 3.51 2.00 -1.39
C LEU A 50 4.95 1.95 -0.89
N ALA A 51 5.21 2.46 0.31
CA ALA A 51 6.51 2.35 0.96
C ALA A 51 6.43 1.34 2.12
N GLN A 52 7.25 0.29 2.06
CA GLN A 52 7.21 -0.84 3.00
C GLN A 52 8.61 -1.11 3.56
N PRO A 53 8.74 -1.46 4.86
CA PRO A 53 10.01 -1.91 5.40
C PRO A 53 10.40 -3.25 4.79
N LEU A 54 11.69 -3.45 4.50
CA LEU A 54 12.21 -4.72 3.99
C LEU A 54 11.95 -5.88 4.96
N ALA A 55 12.13 -5.61 6.26
CA ALA A 55 11.87 -6.54 7.33
C ALA A 55 11.49 -5.77 8.60
N TYR A 56 10.32 -6.09 9.14
CA TYR A 56 9.89 -5.62 10.44
C TYR A 56 10.10 -6.70 11.50
N ARG A 57 10.95 -6.42 12.49
CA ARG A 57 11.16 -7.30 13.64
C ARG A 57 10.18 -6.92 14.73
N PHE A 58 9.42 -7.88 15.22
CA PHE A 58 8.45 -7.65 16.28
C PHE A 58 8.63 -8.61 17.44
N LYS A 59 8.13 -8.19 18.60
CA LYS A 59 7.96 -9.02 19.79
C LYS A 59 6.50 -9.02 20.19
N SER A 60 5.91 -10.21 20.30
CA SER A 60 4.50 -10.42 20.66
C SER A 60 4.46 -11.41 21.83
N GLY A 61 4.42 -10.89 23.05
CA GLY A 61 4.61 -11.69 24.27
C GLY A 61 6.01 -12.32 24.31
N ALA A 62 6.07 -13.65 24.45
CA ALA A 62 7.32 -14.42 24.43
C ALA A 62 7.86 -14.72 23.02
N ARG A 63 7.07 -14.50 21.95
CA ARG A 63 7.50 -14.79 20.57
C ARG A 63 8.17 -13.58 19.94
N GLN A 64 9.33 -13.82 19.34
CA GLN A 64 9.98 -12.92 18.39
C GLN A 64 9.68 -13.42 16.97
N GLY A 65 9.49 -12.49 16.05
CA GLY A 65 9.31 -12.81 14.64
C GLY A 65 9.81 -11.68 13.76
N THR A 66 10.01 -12.03 12.49
CA THR A 66 10.35 -11.08 11.43
C THR A 66 9.28 -11.20 10.36
N GLU A 67 8.78 -10.06 9.92
CA GLU A 67 7.81 -9.95 8.85
C GLU A 67 8.44 -9.23 7.67
N HIS A 68 8.42 -9.86 6.50
CA HIS A 68 8.99 -9.30 5.28
C HIS A 68 7.93 -8.53 4.52
N ALA A 69 7.54 -7.36 5.04
CA ALA A 69 6.43 -6.56 4.52
C ALA A 69 6.57 -6.27 3.03
N TYR A 70 7.75 -5.80 2.59
CA TYR A 70 8.03 -5.58 1.16
C TYR A 70 7.74 -6.82 0.29
N LEU A 71 8.24 -8.00 0.67
CA LEU A 71 8.02 -9.23 -0.10
C LEU A 71 6.56 -9.69 -0.08
N SER A 72 5.87 -9.50 1.06
CA SER A 72 4.42 -9.75 1.17
C SER A 72 3.65 -8.87 0.17
N THR A 73 3.98 -7.58 0.09
CA THR A 73 3.35 -6.65 -0.85
C THR A 73 3.68 -6.99 -2.29
N VAL A 74 4.91 -7.43 -2.61
CA VAL A 74 5.24 -7.95 -3.96
C VAL A 74 4.30 -9.09 -4.32
N SER A 75 4.16 -10.11 -3.47
CA SER A 75 3.29 -11.25 -3.74
C SER A 75 1.82 -10.86 -3.90
N LEU A 76 1.36 -9.86 -3.13
CA LEU A 76 0.01 -9.31 -3.29
C LEU A 76 -0.17 -8.64 -4.66
N LEU A 77 0.73 -7.73 -5.04
CA LEU A 77 0.64 -7.01 -6.32
C LEU A 77 0.75 -7.99 -7.50
N GLU A 78 1.63 -8.99 -7.43
CA GLU A 78 1.71 -10.06 -8.42
C GLU A 78 0.38 -10.82 -8.53
N ALA A 79 -0.23 -11.23 -7.42
CA ALA A 79 -1.51 -11.92 -7.43
C ALA A 79 -2.63 -11.07 -8.04
N VAL A 80 -2.70 -9.79 -7.69
CA VAL A 80 -3.70 -8.85 -8.20
C VAL A 80 -3.54 -8.64 -9.70
N TYR A 81 -2.34 -8.27 -10.14
CA TYR A 81 -2.07 -7.87 -11.53
C TYR A 81 -1.82 -9.03 -12.50
N ALA A 82 -1.37 -10.20 -12.03
CA ALA A 82 -1.34 -11.41 -12.85
C ALA A 82 -2.76 -11.91 -13.15
N SER A 83 -3.70 -11.67 -12.23
CA SER A 83 -5.11 -11.93 -12.48
C SER A 83 -5.67 -10.87 -13.43
N ARG A 84 -6.37 -11.29 -14.50
CA ARG A 84 -7.21 -10.37 -15.29
C ARG A 84 -8.60 -10.17 -14.69
N ARG A 85 -8.83 -10.66 -13.46
CA ARG A 85 -10.14 -10.64 -12.79
C ARG A 85 -10.42 -9.32 -12.10
N LEU A 86 -9.39 -8.68 -11.55
CA LEU A 86 -9.48 -7.38 -10.91
C LEU A 86 -8.61 -6.39 -11.68
N LYS A 87 -9.20 -5.31 -12.16
CA LYS A 87 -8.48 -4.19 -12.80
C LYS A 87 -8.65 -2.96 -11.92
N LEU A 88 -7.61 -2.64 -11.16
CA LEU A 88 -7.59 -1.41 -10.37
C LEU A 88 -7.38 -0.20 -11.30
N PRO A 89 -7.98 0.97 -11.00
CA PRO A 89 -7.96 2.15 -11.86
C PRO A 89 -6.65 2.96 -11.68
N PHE A 90 -5.51 2.27 -11.66
CA PHE A 90 -4.20 2.91 -11.60
C PHE A 90 -3.50 2.78 -12.94
N ASP A 91 -2.85 3.86 -13.38
CA ASP A 91 -1.91 3.83 -14.50
C ASP A 91 -0.61 3.13 -14.11
N GLY A 92 -0.26 3.18 -12.82
CA GLY A 92 0.87 2.45 -12.27
C GLY A 92 0.88 2.40 -10.74
N VAL A 93 1.50 1.34 -10.21
CA VAL A 93 1.79 1.21 -8.78
C VAL A 93 3.30 1.09 -8.61
N LEU A 94 3.86 1.92 -7.74
CA LEU A 94 5.28 1.90 -7.37
C LEU A 94 5.42 1.33 -5.95
N LEU A 95 6.20 0.27 -5.81
CA LEU A 95 6.55 -0.30 -4.50
C LEU A 95 7.98 0.10 -4.14
N VAL A 96 8.15 0.70 -2.96
CA VAL A 96 9.45 1.14 -2.41
C VAL A 96 9.77 0.34 -1.16
N GLY A 97 10.97 -0.26 -1.11
CA GLY A 97 11.50 -0.93 0.07
C GLY A 97 12.47 -0.04 0.84
N TYR A 98 12.36 0.00 2.17
CA TYR A 98 13.28 0.74 3.06
C TYR A 98 13.71 -0.02 4.32
#